data_AF-A0A940FNC2-F1
#
_entry.id   AF-A0A940FNC2-F1
#
_cell.length_a   1.000
_cell.length_b   1.000
_cell.length_c   1.000
_cell.angle_alpha   90.00
_cell.angle_beta   90.00
_cell.angle_gamma   90.00
#
_symmetry.space_group_name_H-M   'P 1'
#
loop_
_entity.id
_entity.type
_entity.pdbx_description
1 polymer ?
#
loop_
_entity_poly.entity_id
_entity_poly.type
_entity_poly.pdbx_seq_one_letter_code
_entity_poly.pdbx_strand_id
1 'polypeptide(L)'
;MVNGIYTAHSHPYMQTFFSSEMQYVWPDAHGNARGLSISPLYKNQIDAAQKDDLLYLMLALIDVFRIGRTREIDIAKKKLQEIIL
;
A
#
# COMPACT_ATOMS: atom_id res chain seq x y z
N MET A 1 0.37 -7.54 -14.91
CA MET A 1 -0.57 -6.61 -14.23
C MET A 1 -1.82 -7.39 -13.86
N VAL A 2 -2.38 -7.14 -12.68
CA VAL A 2 -3.58 -7.81 -12.15
C VAL A 2 -4.53 -6.78 -11.55
N ASN A 3 -5.78 -7.19 -11.34
CA ASN A 3 -6.73 -6.42 -10.55
C ASN A 3 -6.42 -6.59 -9.05
N GLY A 4 -6.74 -5.58 -8.26
CA GLY A 4 -6.46 -5.61 -6.84
C GLY A 4 -6.82 -4.34 -6.09
N ILE A 5 -6.26 -4.21 -4.90
CA ILE A 5 -6.37 -3.05 -4.02
C ILE A 5 -5.01 -2.35 -3.99
N TYR A 6 -4.99 -1.03 -4.13
CA TYR A 6 -3.75 -0.26 -4.13
C TYR A 6 -2.91 -0.49 -2.86
N THR A 7 -1.58 -0.51 -3.01
CA THR A 7 -0.64 -0.60 -1.89
C THR A 7 0.65 0.16 -2.19
N ALA A 8 1.58 0.25 -1.23
CA ALA A 8 2.81 1.00 -1.34
C ALA A 8 2.56 2.46 -1.77
N HIS A 9 3.32 2.98 -2.74
CA HIS A 9 3.14 4.35 -3.24
C HIS A 9 1.79 4.56 -3.93
N SER A 10 1.09 3.48 -4.30
CA SER A 10 -0.23 3.55 -4.91
C SER A 10 -1.37 3.75 -3.92
N HIS A 11 -1.13 3.57 -2.62
CA HIS A 11 -2.16 3.87 -1.63
C HIS A 11 -2.58 5.35 -1.73
N PRO A 12 -3.88 5.72 -1.60
CA PRO A 12 -4.34 7.10 -1.75
C PRO A 12 -3.56 8.13 -0.91
N TYR A 13 -3.19 7.77 0.32
CA TYR A 13 -2.31 8.60 1.17
C TYR A 13 -0.95 8.87 0.52
N MET A 14 -0.29 7.87 -0.06
CA MET A 14 1.02 8.07 -0.68
C MET A 14 0.93 8.83 -2.01
N GLN A 15 -0.19 8.68 -2.74
CA GLN A 15 -0.44 9.41 -3.98
C GLN A 15 -0.54 10.94 -3.78
N THR A 16 -0.81 11.42 -2.56
CA THR A 16 -0.75 12.87 -2.29
C THR A 16 0.67 13.43 -2.33
N PHE A 17 1.69 12.57 -2.27
CA PHE A 17 3.11 12.95 -2.28
C PHE A 17 3.81 12.54 -3.58
N PHE A 18 3.40 11.42 -4.18
CA PHE A 18 4.09 10.83 -5.32
C PHE A 18 3.10 10.43 -6.42
N SER A 19 3.39 10.84 -7.65
CA SER A 19 2.69 10.35 -8.85
C SER A 19 3.58 9.35 -9.57
N SER A 20 3.01 8.22 -10.00
CA SER A 20 3.71 7.19 -10.75
C SER A 20 2.80 6.63 -11.84
N GLU A 21 3.35 6.39 -13.02
CA GLU A 21 2.63 5.70 -14.11
C GLU A 21 2.40 4.22 -13.77
N MET A 22 3.28 3.64 -12.95
CA MET A 22 3.23 2.25 -12.54
C MET A 22 2.67 2.14 -11.13
N GLN A 23 1.52 1.49 -11.00
CA GLN A 23 0.82 1.31 -9.73
C GLN A 23 1.03 -0.10 -9.19
N TYR A 24 1.04 -0.26 -7.87
CA TYR A 24 1.09 -1.53 -7.16
C TYR A 24 -0.26 -1.86 -6.51
N VAL A 25 -0.60 -3.15 -6.55
CA VAL A 25 -1.82 -3.67 -5.94
C VAL A 25 -1.56 -4.97 -5.20
N TRP A 26 -2.31 -5.22 -4.13
CA TRP A 26 -2.54 -6.57 -3.63
C TRP A 26 -3.56 -7.27 -4.53
N PRO A 27 -3.25 -8.45 -5.10
CA PRO A 27 -4.17 -9.15 -6.00
C PRO A 27 -5.49 -9.47 -5.32
N ASP A 28 -6.58 -8.98 -5.90
CA ASP A 28 -7.94 -9.26 -5.47
C ASP A 28 -8.83 -9.33 -6.70
N ALA A 29 -9.58 -10.42 -6.85
CA ALA A 29 -10.50 -10.63 -7.96
C ALA A 29 -11.63 -9.59 -7.98
N HIS A 30 -11.96 -9.03 -6.81
CA HIS A 30 -12.99 -7.99 -6.64
C HIS A 30 -12.41 -6.57 -6.63
N GLY A 31 -11.09 -6.42 -6.71
CA GLY A 31 -10.41 -5.13 -6.72
C GLY A 31 -10.68 -4.33 -7.99
N ASN A 32 -10.87 -3.01 -7.83
CA ASN A 32 -11.12 -2.07 -8.93
C ASN A 32 -9.84 -1.41 -9.48
N ALA A 33 -8.71 -1.56 -8.79
CA ALA A 33 -7.42 -1.04 -9.22
C ALA A 33 -6.69 -2.05 -10.10
N ARG A 34 -5.90 -1.56 -11.06
CA ARG A 34 -5.03 -2.39 -11.90
C ARG A 34 -3.58 -1.97 -11.71
N GLY A 35 -2.70 -2.94 -11.43
CA GLY A 35 -1.30 -2.66 -11.15
C GLY A 35 -0.40 -3.87 -11.20
N LEU A 36 0.87 -3.65 -10.85
CA LEU A 36 1.81 -4.71 -10.54
C LEU A 36 1.43 -5.35 -9.21
N SER A 37 1.48 -6.68 -9.18
CA SER A 37 1.14 -7.46 -7.98
C SER A 37 2.25 -7.34 -6.94
N ILE A 38 1.87 -7.07 -5.69
CA ILE A 38 2.70 -7.31 -4.51
C ILE A 38 2.04 -8.43 -3.71
N SER A 39 2.84 -9.43 -3.33
CA SER A 39 2.37 -10.50 -2.45
C SER A 39 2.05 -9.93 -1.06
N PRO A 40 0.84 -10.15 -0.54
CA PRO A 40 0.49 -9.77 0.83
C PRO A 40 1.42 -10.44 1.85
N LEU A 41 1.65 -9.79 2.99
CA LEU A 41 2.49 -10.30 4.09
C LEU A 41 1.89 -11.55 4.74
N TYR A 42 0.57 -11.70 4.70
CA TYR A 42 -0.15 -12.85 5.22
C TYR A 42 -1.45 -13.11 4.47
N LYS A 43 -1.99 -14.32 4.61
CA LYS A 43 -3.12 -14.85 3.82
C LYS A 43 -4.37 -13.95 3.83
N ASN A 44 -4.71 -13.37 4.98
CA ASN A 44 -5.97 -12.61 5.17
C ASN A 44 -5.75 -11.09 5.18
N GLN A 45 -4.63 -10.62 4.65
CA GLN A 45 -4.28 -9.19 4.72
C GLN A 45 -5.29 -8.29 4.02
N ILE A 46 -5.73 -8.70 2.83
CA ILE A 46 -6.68 -7.93 2.01
C ILE A 46 -8.01 -7.81 2.75
N ASP A 47 -8.53 -8.92 3.28
CA ASP A 47 -9.76 -8.94 4.08
C ASP A 47 -9.67 -8.07 5.33
N ALA A 48 -8.50 -8.01 5.97
CA ALA A 48 -8.28 -7.18 7.15
C ALA A 48 -8.20 -5.69 6.78
N ALA A 49 -7.48 -5.36 5.70
CA ALA A 49 -7.37 -3.99 5.20
C ALA A 49 -8.74 -3.42 4.77
N GLN A 50 -9.62 -4.24 4.19
CA GLN A 50 -10.97 -3.80 3.83
C GLN A 50 -11.88 -3.49 5.04
N LYS A 51 -11.52 -3.95 6.25
CA LYS A 51 -12.33 -3.78 7.47
C LYS A 51 -11.83 -2.65 8.37
N ASP A 52 -10.62 -2.18 8.14
CA ASP A 52 -9.96 -1.18 8.98
C ASP A 52 -9.03 -0.32 8.13
N ASP A 53 -9.46 0.93 7.90
CA ASP A 53 -8.74 1.90 7.08
C ASP A 53 -7.36 2.27 7.66
N LEU A 54 -7.21 2.27 9.00
CA LEU A 54 -5.93 2.56 9.63
C LEU A 54 -4.97 1.39 9.41
N LEU A 55 -5.45 0.15 9.58
CA LEU A 55 -4.67 -1.04 9.29
C LEU A 55 -4.28 -1.10 7.80
N TYR A 56 -5.21 -0.77 6.89
CA TYR A 56 -4.93 -0.69 5.46
C TYR A 56 -3.79 0.29 5.17
N LEU A 57 -3.87 1.50 5.71
CA LEU A 57 -2.82 2.50 5.58
C LEU A 57 -1.48 1.95 6.11
N MET A 58 -1.45 1.41 7.33
CA MET A 58 -0.22 0.89 7.92
C MET A 58 0.43 -0.21 7.07
N LEU A 59 -0.37 -1.16 6.58
CA LEU A 59 0.11 -2.24 5.71
C LEU A 59 0.64 -1.72 4.37
N ALA A 60 -0.04 -0.74 3.78
CA ALA A 60 0.44 -0.11 2.56
C ALA A 60 1.75 0.66 2.78
N LEU A 61 1.90 1.36 3.92
CA LEU A 61 3.15 2.01 4.31
C LEU A 61 4.27 0.98 4.51
N ILE A 62 3.98 -0.18 5.11
CA ILE A 62 4.94 -1.30 5.22
C ILE A 62 5.41 -1.76 3.84
N ASP A 63 4.52 -1.84 2.85
CA ASP A 63 4.92 -2.19 1.49
C ASP A 63 5.81 -1.13 0.84
N VAL A 64 5.69 0.16 1.21
CA VAL A 64 6.65 1.19 0.78
C VAL A 64 8.08 0.84 1.24
N PHE A 65 8.25 0.27 2.44
CA PHE A 65 9.58 -0.18 2.88
C PHE A 65 10.12 -1.37 2.07
N ARG A 66 9.24 -2.24 1.55
CA ARG A 66 9.65 -3.44 0.81
C ARG A 66 10.10 -3.13 -0.61
N ILE A 67 9.49 -2.12 -1.24
CA ILE A 67 9.64 -1.90 -2.69
C ILE A 67 9.78 -0.43 -3.12
N GLY A 68 9.59 0.51 -2.19
CA GLY A 68 9.59 1.94 -2.46
C GLY A 68 11.00 2.54 -2.57
N ARG A 69 11.05 3.78 -3.05
CA ARG A 69 12.28 4.58 -3.17
C ARG A 69 12.59 5.30 -1.86
N THR A 70 13.84 5.75 -1.69
CA THR A 70 14.29 6.45 -0.47
C THR A 70 13.33 7.56 -0.02
N ARG A 71 12.87 8.43 -0.94
CA ARG A 71 11.95 9.53 -0.62
C ARG A 71 10.57 9.05 -0.16
N GLU A 72 10.07 7.96 -0.73
CA GLU A 72 8.78 7.36 -0.33
C GLU A 72 8.90 6.72 1.05
N ILE A 73 10.02 6.04 1.31
CA ILE A 73 10.33 5.44 2.61
C ILE A 73 10.40 6.50 3.71
N ASP A 74 10.99 7.67 3.45
CA ASP A 74 11.06 8.75 4.43
C ASP A 74 9.67 9.24 4.85
N ILE A 75 8.75 9.40 3.89
CA ILE A 75 7.34 9.74 4.16
C ILE A 75 6.63 8.62 4.92
N ALA A 76 6.79 7.37 4.48
CA ALA A 76 6.15 6.23 5.11
C ALA A 76 6.62 6.03 6.55
N LYS A 77 7.93 6.19 6.81
CA LYS A 77 8.52 6.14 8.14
C LYS A 77 7.95 7.19 9.06
N LYS A 78 7.92 8.45 8.62
CA LYS A 78 7.34 9.53 9.41
C LYS A 78 5.88 9.24 9.77
N LYS A 79 5.07 8.85 8.78
CA LYS A 79 3.65 8.59 9.02
C LYS A 79 3.43 7.39 9.92
N LEU A 80 4.20 6.32 9.74
CA LEU A 80 4.07 5.12 10.58
C LEU A 80 4.46 5.42 12.03
N GLN A 81 5.51 6.24 12.26
CA GLN A 81 5.87 6.71 13.59
C GLN A 81 4.74 7.50 14.26
N GLU A 82 4.07 8.40 13.53
CA GLU A 82 2.91 9.15 14.04
C GLU A 82 1.72 8.25 14.43
N ILE A 83 1.61 7.05 13.86
CA ILE A 83 0.51 6.12 14.15
C ILE A 83 0.81 5.26 15.38
N ILE A 84 2.07 4.84 15.56
CA ILE A 84 2.45 3.81 16.54
C ILE A 84 3.13 4.35 17.81
N LEU A 85 3.56 5.61 17.81
CA LEU A 85 4.21 6.27 18.95
C LEU A 85 3.33 7.39 19.50
#